data_AF-A0A8S0TK80-F1
#
_entry.id   AF-A0A8S0TK80-F1
#
_cell.length_a   1.000
_cell.length_b   1.000
_cell.length_c   1.000
_cell.angle_alpha   90.00
_cell.angle_beta   90.00
_cell.angle_gamma   90.00
#
_symmetry.space_group_name_H-M   'P 1'
#
loop_
_entity.id
_entity.type
_entity.pdbx_description
1 polymer ?
#
loop_
_entity_poly.entity_id
_entity_poly.type
_entity_poly.pdbx_seq_one_letter_code
_entity_poly.pdbx_strand_id
1 'polypeptide(L)'
;MAPRRKNAICIEKDEYCEIHHHPFLCPSTTLVVGKLFLSMSMLSSAPSSPPESLARPQEKEELLSHVLKYHNQTKHSFTNYAHGPHGLDWANQPNPFRHYVTAPLLSLLHPENDQNCPPYFAVFNSLPSLEPISKTTISQFFYNSLALSAWKSTGFSTWSLRVNPSSGNLHPTEAYIISPPVDSLSKHAFVTHYAPKEHALELRAQIPSDFFKRFFPDNSFLIGFSSIFWREAWKYGERAF
;
A
#
# COMPACT_ATOMS: atom_id res chain seq x y z
N MET A 1 18.00 -44.94 -8.12
CA MET A 1 19.48 -44.81 -8.14
C MET A 1 19.81 -43.89 -9.31
N ALA A 2 20.46 -42.75 -9.02
CA ALA A 2 20.95 -41.71 -9.96
C ALA A 2 19.87 -40.83 -10.68
N PRO A 3 20.18 -39.58 -11.11
CA PRO A 3 20.08 -38.40 -10.23
C PRO A 3 19.49 -37.11 -10.89
N ARG A 4 19.28 -36.10 -10.02
CA ARG A 4 19.18 -34.63 -10.21
C ARG A 4 19.29 -34.06 -11.65
N ARG A 5 18.37 -33.12 -11.96
CA ARG A 5 18.74 -31.86 -12.65
C ARG A 5 18.18 -30.64 -11.91
N LYS A 6 19.13 -29.83 -11.42
CA LYS A 6 18.95 -28.43 -11.05
C LYS A 6 18.90 -27.63 -12.35
N ASN A 7 17.88 -26.81 -12.56
CA ASN A 7 17.91 -25.72 -13.53
C ASN A 7 17.77 -24.43 -12.70
N ALA A 8 18.88 -23.77 -12.34
CA ALA A 8 19.62 -22.84 -13.17
C ALA A 8 18.75 -21.62 -13.53
N ILE A 9 18.89 -20.60 -12.68
CA ILE A 9 18.41 -19.25 -12.86
C ILE A 9 19.29 -18.62 -13.96
N CYS A 10 18.70 -18.32 -15.11
CA CYS A 10 19.34 -17.49 -16.12
C CYS A 10 19.02 -16.03 -15.80
N ILE A 11 20.02 -15.30 -15.31
CA ILE A 11 20.02 -13.83 -15.28
C ILE A 11 20.66 -13.41 -16.59
N GLU A 12 19.84 -12.99 -17.55
CA GLU A 12 20.31 -12.30 -18.74
C GLU A 12 20.62 -10.85 -18.35
N LYS A 13 21.89 -10.47 -18.53
CA LYS A 13 22.39 -9.11 -18.35
C LYS A 13 22.25 -8.41 -19.70
N ASP A 14 21.33 -7.47 -19.81
CA ASP A 14 21.30 -6.58 -20.96
C ASP A 14 22.05 -5.28 -20.68
N GLU A 15 22.78 -4.89 -21.72
CA GLU A 15 23.79 -3.85 -21.83
C GLU A 15 23.26 -2.42 -21.62
N TYR A 16 24.19 -1.60 -21.14
CA TYR A 16 24.10 -0.16 -20.97
C TYR A 16 23.88 0.55 -22.31
N CYS A 17 22.88 1.44 -22.36
CA CYS A 17 22.75 2.48 -23.37
C CYS A 17 23.04 3.82 -22.70
N GLU A 18 24.16 4.45 -23.08
CA GLU A 18 24.57 5.79 -22.63
C GLU A 18 23.60 6.85 -23.16
N ILE A 19 23.06 7.67 -22.26
CA ILE A 19 22.27 8.86 -22.63
C ILE A 19 22.94 10.08 -22.02
N HIS A 20 23.26 11.03 -22.89
CA HIS A 20 23.96 12.27 -22.61
C HIS A 20 23.30 13.14 -21.53
N HIS A 21 24.10 13.57 -20.56
CA HIS A 21 23.74 14.53 -19.51
C HIS A 21 23.63 15.95 -20.07
N HIS A 22 22.48 16.58 -19.87
CA HIS A 22 22.35 18.05 -19.81
C HIS A 22 21.83 18.46 -18.43
N PRO A 23 22.51 19.37 -17.71
CA PRO A 23 22.11 19.77 -16.36
C PRO A 23 20.96 20.80 -16.43
N PHE A 24 19.78 20.39 -15.98
CA PHE A 24 18.69 21.33 -15.66
C PHE A 24 18.78 21.73 -14.18
N LEU A 25 19.23 22.96 -13.94
CA LEU A 25 19.09 23.68 -12.68
C LEU A 25 17.66 24.21 -12.57
N CYS A 26 16.98 23.91 -11.47
CA CYS A 26 15.75 24.60 -11.06
C CYS A 26 15.72 24.71 -9.52
N PRO A 27 15.12 25.78 -8.95
CA PRO A 27 15.60 26.41 -7.73
C PRO A 27 15.04 25.81 -6.45
N SER A 28 15.84 25.88 -5.38
CA SER A 28 15.41 25.63 -4.00
C SER A 28 14.28 26.58 -3.62
N THR A 29 13.09 26.03 -3.37
CA THR A 29 12.01 26.76 -2.73
C THR A 29 12.13 26.58 -1.22
N THR A 30 12.56 27.63 -0.53
CA THR A 30 12.60 27.68 0.93
C THR A 30 11.18 27.75 1.48
N LEU A 31 10.74 26.69 2.15
CA LEU A 31 9.44 26.64 2.81
C LEU A 31 9.52 27.40 4.14
N VAL A 32 8.98 28.61 4.17
CA VAL A 32 8.82 29.40 5.40
C VAL A 32 7.72 28.76 6.23
N VAL A 33 8.10 28.04 7.29
CA VAL A 33 7.15 27.51 8.29
C VAL A 33 6.70 28.66 9.18
N GLY A 34 5.53 29.21 8.91
CA GLY A 34 4.84 30.12 9.82
C GLY A 34 4.50 29.40 11.13
N LYS A 35 4.99 29.94 12.26
CA LYS A 35 4.63 29.49 13.61
C LYS A 35 3.17 29.86 13.89
N LEU A 36 2.26 28.90 13.79
CA LEU A 36 0.94 29.02 14.42
C LEU A 36 1.02 28.33 15.78
N PHE A 37 1.16 29.14 16.84
CA PHE A 37 1.02 28.68 18.22
C PHE A 37 -0.46 28.42 18.49
N LEU A 38 -0.83 27.16 18.66
CA LEU A 38 -2.11 26.80 19.29
C LEU A 38 -1.79 26.26 20.69
N SER A 39 -2.05 27.08 21.71
CA SER A 39 -2.07 26.65 23.11
C SER A 39 -3.32 25.79 23.32
N MET A 40 -3.15 24.50 23.62
CA MET A 40 -4.25 23.65 24.09
C MET A 40 -4.12 23.48 25.60
N SER A 41 -4.92 24.24 26.34
CA SER A 41 -5.16 24.02 27.76
C SER A 41 -6.06 22.79 27.93
N MET A 42 -5.55 21.75 28.60
CA MET A 42 -6.32 20.57 28.98
C MET A 42 -7.20 20.89 30.19
N LEU A 43 -8.51 20.97 29.97
CA LEU A 43 -9.51 20.92 31.04
C LEU A 43 -10.28 19.61 30.91
N SER A 44 -10.15 18.78 31.96
CA SER A 44 -10.84 17.53 32.16
C SER A 44 -12.36 17.73 32.13
N SER A 45 -13.05 17.03 31.23
CA SER A 45 -14.49 16.79 31.32
C SER A 45 -14.81 15.37 30.85
N ALA A 46 -15.82 14.79 31.51
CA ALA A 46 -16.26 13.39 31.48
C ALA A 46 -16.61 12.87 30.05
N PRO A 47 -16.89 11.56 29.85
CA PRO A 47 -16.99 10.98 28.52
C PRO A 47 -18.28 11.44 27.84
N SER A 48 -18.21 12.51 27.07
CA SER A 48 -19.22 12.85 26.07
C SER A 48 -19.10 11.85 24.93
N SER A 49 -20.23 11.23 24.58
CA SER A 49 -20.47 10.53 23.32
C SER A 49 -19.79 11.24 22.14
N PRO A 50 -19.35 10.50 21.10
CA PRO A 50 -18.74 11.11 19.93
C PRO A 50 -19.70 12.15 19.34
N PRO A 51 -19.20 13.28 18.81
CA PRO A 51 -20.07 14.30 18.22
C PRO A 51 -20.79 13.67 17.04
N GLU A 52 -22.10 13.48 17.20
CA GLU A 52 -23.02 13.11 16.14
C GLU A 52 -22.81 14.11 14.99
N SER A 53 -22.47 13.62 13.80
CA SER A 53 -22.04 14.49 12.70
C SER A 53 -23.15 15.50 12.37
N LEU A 54 -22.84 16.80 12.50
CA LEU A 54 -23.73 17.93 12.18
C LEU A 54 -23.91 18.12 10.65
N ALA A 55 -23.99 17.03 9.88
CA ALA A 55 -24.42 17.12 8.49
C ALA A 55 -25.89 17.57 8.49
N ARG A 56 -26.18 18.68 7.80
CA ARG A 56 -27.56 19.18 7.71
C ARG A 56 -28.42 18.09 7.03
N PRO A 57 -29.69 17.90 7.42
CA PRO A 57 -30.54 16.82 6.88
C PRO A 57 -30.54 16.73 5.34
N GLN A 58 -30.44 17.88 4.65
CA GLN A 58 -30.34 17.97 3.20
C GLN A 58 -29.04 17.38 2.62
N GLU A 59 -27.89 17.62 3.27
CA GLU A 59 -26.60 17.09 2.85
C GLU A 59 -26.56 15.56 2.96
N LYS A 60 -27.18 15.02 4.03
CA LYS A 60 -27.30 13.57 4.20
C LYS A 60 -28.15 12.93 3.09
N GLU A 61 -29.22 13.58 2.67
CA GLU A 61 -30.07 13.12 1.56
C GLU A 61 -29.31 13.15 0.23
N GLU A 62 -28.54 14.21 -0.02
CA GLU A 62 -27.69 14.31 -1.21
C GLU A 62 -26.63 13.20 -1.26
N LEU A 63 -25.94 12.93 -0.15
CA LEU A 63 -24.96 11.84 -0.05
C LEU A 63 -25.61 10.46 -0.27
N LEU A 64 -26.77 10.23 0.33
CA LEU A 64 -27.52 8.99 0.11
C LEU A 64 -27.91 8.82 -1.37
N SER A 65 -28.41 9.88 -1.99
CA SER A 65 -28.79 9.87 -3.40
C SER A 65 -27.60 9.52 -4.31
N HIS A 66 -26.39 10.01 -3.97
CA HIS A 66 -25.17 9.72 -4.72
C HIS A 66 -24.80 8.23 -4.61
N VAL A 67 -24.83 7.66 -3.40
CA VAL A 67 -24.52 6.24 -3.17
C VAL A 67 -25.53 5.35 -3.90
N LEU A 68 -26.83 5.67 -3.81
CA LEU A 68 -27.87 4.91 -4.51
C LEU A 68 -27.73 5.00 -6.03
N LYS A 69 -27.36 6.16 -6.56
CA LYS A 69 -27.08 6.34 -7.98
C LYS A 69 -25.92 5.46 -8.43
N TYR A 70 -24.78 5.52 -7.74
CA TYR A 70 -23.64 4.65 -8.04
C TYR A 70 -24.03 3.17 -7.99
N HIS A 71 -24.67 2.73 -6.90
CA HIS A 71 -25.10 1.34 -6.73
C HIS A 71 -26.01 0.87 -7.87
N ASN A 72 -27.00 1.68 -8.27
CA ASN A 72 -27.91 1.33 -9.35
C ASN A 72 -27.24 1.31 -10.73
N GLN A 73 -26.19 2.12 -10.94
CA GLN A 73 -25.42 2.13 -12.18
C GLN A 73 -24.46 0.94 -12.30
N THR A 74 -23.85 0.52 -11.19
CA THR A 74 -22.76 -0.48 -11.21
C THR A 74 -23.17 -1.90 -10.86
N LYS A 75 -24.36 -2.12 -10.29
CA LYS A 75 -24.87 -3.46 -10.01
C LYS A 75 -25.21 -4.23 -11.30
N HIS A 76 -25.05 -5.54 -11.26
CA HIS A 76 -25.64 -6.41 -12.28
C HIS A 76 -27.16 -6.53 -12.08
N SER A 77 -27.89 -6.79 -13.15
CA SER A 77 -29.28 -7.24 -13.08
C SER A 77 -29.38 -8.69 -13.55
N PHE A 78 -30.54 -9.31 -13.35
CA PHE A 78 -30.82 -10.65 -13.88
C PHE A 78 -30.84 -10.69 -15.42
N THR A 79 -31.15 -9.57 -16.06
CA THR A 79 -31.27 -9.49 -17.52
C THR A 79 -29.98 -9.02 -18.20
N ASN A 80 -29.17 -8.19 -17.52
CA ASN A 80 -27.99 -7.56 -18.09
C ASN A 80 -26.84 -7.44 -17.06
N TYR A 81 -25.60 -7.59 -17.53
CA TYR A 81 -24.45 -7.13 -16.75
C TYR A 81 -24.43 -5.59 -16.66
N ALA A 82 -23.66 -5.07 -15.71
CA ALA A 82 -23.54 -3.64 -15.53
C ALA A 82 -22.65 -3.08 -16.64
N HIS A 83 -22.75 -1.77 -16.89
CA HIS A 83 -21.92 -1.14 -17.90
C HIS A 83 -20.43 -1.29 -17.55
N GLY A 84 -19.66 -1.62 -18.58
CA GLY A 84 -18.23 -1.85 -18.49
C GLY A 84 -17.59 -1.74 -19.87
N PRO A 85 -16.27 -1.91 -19.97
CA PRO A 85 -15.57 -1.84 -21.23
C PRO A 85 -16.11 -2.90 -22.21
N HIS A 86 -16.34 -2.52 -23.47
CA HIS A 86 -16.82 -3.44 -24.53
C HIS A 86 -15.76 -4.46 -25.00
N GLY A 87 -14.66 -4.60 -24.24
CA GLY A 87 -13.49 -5.40 -24.53
C GLY A 87 -12.30 -4.94 -23.68
N LEU A 88 -11.22 -5.71 -23.67
CA LEU A 88 -9.98 -5.32 -22.98
C LEU A 88 -9.03 -4.66 -23.96
N ASP A 89 -8.63 -3.43 -23.65
CA ASP A 89 -7.59 -2.70 -24.36
C ASP A 89 -6.21 -3.14 -23.86
N TRP A 90 -5.71 -4.25 -24.41
CA TRP A 90 -4.43 -4.85 -24.00
C TRP A 90 -3.24 -3.92 -24.20
N ALA A 91 -3.30 -2.98 -25.16
CA ALA A 91 -2.22 -2.03 -25.39
C ALA A 91 -2.05 -1.06 -24.21
N ASN A 92 -3.13 -0.80 -23.47
CA ASN A 92 -3.15 0.10 -22.30
C ASN A 92 -3.31 -0.65 -20.97
N GLN A 93 -2.97 -1.93 -20.93
CA GLN A 93 -3.00 -2.71 -19.69
C GLN A 93 -2.07 -2.07 -18.63
N PRO A 94 -2.56 -1.77 -17.42
CA PRO A 94 -1.75 -1.12 -16.40
C PRO A 94 -0.72 -2.06 -15.79
N ASN A 95 0.46 -1.51 -15.49
CA ASN A 95 1.49 -2.23 -14.74
C ASN A 95 0.99 -2.56 -13.32
N PRO A 96 1.00 -3.84 -12.89
CA PRO A 96 0.57 -4.24 -11.55
C PRO A 96 1.55 -3.83 -10.44
N PHE A 97 2.69 -3.23 -10.79
CA PHE A 97 3.70 -2.74 -9.86
C PHE A 97 3.99 -1.27 -10.12
N ARG A 98 3.92 -0.45 -9.07
CA ARG A 98 4.43 0.91 -9.09
C ARG A 98 5.87 0.88 -8.62
N HIS A 99 6.70 1.66 -9.29
CA HIS A 99 8.05 1.95 -8.85
C HIS A 99 8.29 3.46 -8.88
N TYR A 100 9.02 3.94 -7.89
CA TYR A 100 9.54 5.30 -7.88
C TYR A 100 11.01 5.26 -8.27
N VAL A 101 11.31 5.44 -9.55
CA VAL A 101 12.63 5.20 -10.19
C VAL A 101 13.82 5.78 -9.41
N THR A 102 13.66 6.96 -8.79
CA THR A 102 14.75 7.65 -8.08
C THR A 102 14.70 7.49 -6.56
N ALA A 103 13.74 6.72 -6.03
CA ALA A 103 13.58 6.54 -4.60
C ALA A 103 14.62 5.55 -4.06
N PRO A 104 15.32 5.88 -2.96
CA PRO A 104 16.16 4.90 -2.26
C PRO A 104 15.34 3.67 -1.84
N LEU A 105 15.86 2.49 -2.12
CA LEU A 105 15.21 1.22 -1.81
C LEU A 105 15.77 0.62 -0.52
N LEU A 106 14.91 0.36 0.46
CA LEU A 106 15.24 -0.27 1.74
C LEU A 106 14.70 -1.71 1.73
N SER A 107 15.59 -2.69 1.51
CA SER A 107 15.20 -4.09 1.42
C SER A 107 14.64 -4.62 2.75
N LEU A 108 13.50 -5.31 2.67
CA LEU A 108 12.91 -6.04 3.79
C LEU A 108 13.43 -7.49 3.82
N LEU A 109 13.30 -8.12 4.99
CA LEU A 109 13.68 -9.51 5.18
C LEU A 109 12.58 -10.42 4.67
N HIS A 110 12.91 -11.44 3.89
CA HIS A 110 11.97 -12.54 3.68
C HIS A 110 11.91 -13.36 4.97
N PRO A 111 10.75 -13.43 5.66
CA PRO A 111 10.66 -14.22 6.86
C PRO A 111 10.83 -15.70 6.54
N GLU A 112 11.53 -16.41 7.42
CA GLU A 112 11.57 -17.87 7.37
C GLU A 112 10.20 -18.44 7.74
N ASN A 113 9.93 -19.69 7.35
CA ASN A 113 8.72 -20.38 7.78
C ASN A 113 8.74 -20.55 9.31
N ASP A 114 8.06 -19.66 10.02
CA ASP A 114 7.95 -19.71 11.47
C ASP A 114 6.98 -20.83 11.88
N GLN A 115 7.52 -21.85 12.53
CA GLN A 115 6.75 -22.96 13.08
C GLN A 115 5.91 -22.54 14.30
N ASN A 116 6.17 -21.36 14.88
CA ASN A 116 5.47 -20.82 16.04
C ASN A 116 4.33 -19.85 15.66
N CYS A 117 3.97 -19.74 14.38
CA CYS A 117 2.86 -18.89 13.96
C CYS A 117 1.54 -19.37 14.60
N PRO A 118 0.76 -18.48 15.25
CA PRO A 118 -0.49 -18.89 15.88
C PRO A 118 -1.45 -19.45 14.83
N PRO A 119 -2.22 -20.50 15.15
CA PRO A 119 -3.19 -21.03 14.23
C PRO A 119 -4.29 -19.98 13.96
N TYR A 120 -4.87 -20.01 12.76
CA TYR A 120 -5.85 -19.01 12.32
C TYR A 120 -6.97 -18.75 13.34
N PHE A 121 -7.49 -19.79 14.00
CA PHE A 121 -8.59 -19.62 14.96
C PHE A 121 -8.19 -18.87 16.24
N ALA A 122 -6.90 -18.80 16.59
CA ALA A 122 -6.44 -18.15 17.82
C ALA A 122 -6.68 -16.63 17.80
N VAL A 123 -6.65 -16.01 16.63
CA VAL A 123 -6.84 -14.54 16.47
C VAL A 123 -8.23 -14.05 16.89
N PHE A 124 -9.21 -14.95 16.97
CA PHE A 124 -10.58 -14.62 17.41
C PHE A 124 -10.75 -14.71 18.93
N ASN A 125 -9.82 -15.36 19.65
CA ASN A 125 -9.92 -15.58 21.09
C ASN A 125 -9.08 -14.57 21.88
N SER A 126 -7.86 -14.30 21.42
CA SER A 126 -6.99 -13.31 22.04
C SER A 126 -6.00 -12.75 21.01
N LEU A 127 -5.70 -11.46 21.14
CA LEU A 127 -4.62 -10.86 20.37
C LEU A 127 -3.26 -11.39 20.88
N PRO A 128 -2.27 -11.58 19.98
CA PRO A 128 -0.92 -11.96 20.39
C PRO A 128 -0.26 -10.83 21.18
N SER A 129 0.84 -11.17 21.86
CA SER A 129 1.71 -10.17 22.49
C SER A 129 2.20 -9.15 21.47
N LEU A 130 2.29 -7.89 21.88
CA LEU A 130 2.82 -6.82 21.04
C LEU A 130 4.33 -6.99 20.87
N GLU A 131 4.78 -6.94 19.62
CA GLU A 131 6.20 -6.96 19.27
C GLU A 131 6.70 -5.55 18.96
N PRO A 132 7.95 -5.20 19.31
CA PRO A 132 8.51 -3.90 18.97
C PRO A 132 8.63 -3.64 17.47
N ILE A 133 8.58 -2.37 17.09
CA ILE A 133 8.86 -1.95 15.72
C ILE A 133 10.33 -2.22 15.44
N SER A 134 10.57 -3.09 14.47
CA SER A 134 11.90 -3.44 13.98
C SER A 134 11.83 -3.74 12.49
N LYS A 135 12.99 -3.83 11.85
CA LYS A 135 13.06 -4.31 10.47
C LYS A 135 12.37 -5.67 10.33
N THR A 136 12.56 -6.59 11.27
CA THR A 136 11.97 -7.94 11.24
C THR A 136 10.44 -7.88 11.29
N THR A 137 9.87 -7.15 12.24
CA THR A 137 8.41 -7.07 12.41
C THR A 137 7.73 -6.33 11.27
N ILE A 138 8.35 -5.26 10.73
CA ILE A 138 7.87 -4.58 9.52
C ILE A 138 7.94 -5.51 8.31
N SER A 139 9.02 -6.27 8.16
CA SER A 139 9.17 -7.20 7.04
C SER A 139 8.09 -8.29 7.08
N GLN A 140 7.90 -8.91 8.24
CA GLN A 140 6.84 -9.90 8.46
C GLN A 140 5.44 -9.33 8.23
N PHE A 141 5.19 -8.10 8.70
CA PHE A 141 3.92 -7.42 8.49
C PHE A 141 3.58 -7.31 7.01
N PHE A 142 4.51 -6.78 6.20
CA PHE A 142 4.30 -6.65 4.75
C PHE A 142 4.27 -7.99 4.03
N TYR A 143 5.08 -8.96 4.47
CA TYR A 143 5.09 -10.32 3.92
C TYR A 143 3.74 -11.00 4.07
N ASN A 144 3.14 -10.93 5.25
CA ASN A 144 1.86 -11.57 5.55
C ASN A 144 0.65 -10.82 5.00
N SER A 145 0.76 -9.50 4.78
CA SER A 145 -0.39 -8.66 4.41
C SER A 145 -0.48 -8.30 2.93
N LEU A 146 0.64 -8.11 2.24
CA LEU A 146 0.66 -7.46 0.91
C LEU A 146 1.70 -8.01 -0.08
N ALA A 147 2.55 -8.97 0.32
CA ALA A 147 3.58 -9.51 -0.55
C ALA A 147 3.03 -10.43 -1.66
N LEU A 148 3.90 -10.76 -2.61
CA LEU A 148 3.64 -11.78 -3.60
C LEU A 148 3.60 -13.16 -2.92
N SER A 149 2.57 -13.95 -3.23
CA SER A 149 2.40 -15.31 -2.70
C SER A 149 2.86 -16.38 -3.70
N ALA A 150 2.73 -16.11 -4.99
CA ALA A 150 3.13 -17.03 -6.06
C ALA A 150 3.23 -16.32 -7.40
N TRP A 151 3.83 -17.00 -8.38
CA TRP A 151 3.73 -16.67 -9.80
C TRP A 151 3.04 -17.82 -10.53
N LYS A 152 2.09 -17.48 -11.41
CA LYS A 152 1.42 -18.45 -12.29
C LYS A 152 1.84 -18.18 -13.73
N SER A 153 2.02 -19.26 -14.49
CA SER A 153 2.33 -19.21 -15.91
C SER A 153 1.42 -20.17 -16.67
N THR A 154 0.84 -19.73 -17.78
CA THR A 154 0.13 -20.59 -18.74
C THR A 154 0.34 -20.08 -20.16
N GLY A 155 0.78 -20.97 -21.06
CA GLY A 155 1.24 -20.58 -22.39
C GLY A 155 2.34 -19.52 -22.31
N PHE A 156 2.10 -18.36 -22.92
CA PHE A 156 3.02 -17.22 -22.94
C PHE A 156 2.75 -16.17 -21.84
N SER A 157 1.75 -16.40 -20.99
CA SER A 157 1.32 -15.43 -19.98
C SER A 157 1.80 -15.80 -18.60
N THR A 158 2.41 -14.84 -17.90
CA THR A 158 2.87 -14.98 -16.52
C THR A 158 2.35 -13.83 -15.67
N TRP A 159 1.81 -14.13 -14.49
CA TRP A 159 1.30 -13.12 -13.56
C TRP A 159 1.57 -13.48 -12.11
N SER A 160 1.75 -12.45 -11.28
CA SER A 160 1.94 -12.58 -9.84
C SER A 160 0.60 -12.71 -9.11
N LEU A 161 0.56 -13.51 -8.06
CA LEU A 161 -0.48 -13.51 -7.04
C LEU A 161 0.04 -12.81 -5.79
N ARG A 162 -0.86 -12.17 -5.04
CA ARG A 162 -0.55 -11.60 -3.72
C ARG A 162 -1.22 -12.40 -2.61
N VAL A 163 -0.77 -12.21 -1.38
CA VAL A 163 -1.39 -12.80 -0.18
C VAL A 163 -2.81 -12.25 0.05
N ASN A 164 -3.07 -11.00 -0.34
CA ASN A 164 -4.39 -10.41 -0.33
C ASN A 164 -5.11 -10.62 -1.67
N PRO A 165 -6.38 -11.03 -1.69
CA PRO A 165 -7.15 -11.19 -2.92
C PRO A 165 -7.49 -9.83 -3.56
N SER A 166 -7.64 -9.82 -4.88
CA SER A 166 -8.08 -8.65 -5.66
C SER A 166 -8.95 -9.13 -6.82
N SER A 167 -10.01 -8.38 -7.14
CA SER A 167 -10.84 -8.64 -8.32
C SER A 167 -9.98 -8.69 -9.58
N GLY A 168 -10.13 -9.76 -10.35
CA GLY A 168 -9.37 -9.93 -11.59
C GLY A 168 -7.86 -10.02 -11.44
N ASN A 169 -7.34 -10.12 -10.19
CA ASN A 169 -5.92 -10.06 -9.87
C ASN A 169 -5.23 -8.75 -10.34
N LEU A 170 -5.93 -7.61 -10.24
CA LEU A 170 -5.47 -6.31 -10.76
C LEU A 170 -4.71 -5.46 -9.74
N HIS A 171 -4.93 -5.69 -8.44
CA HIS A 171 -4.19 -5.11 -7.32
C HIS A 171 -4.07 -3.57 -7.39
N PRO A 172 -5.18 -2.81 -7.27
CA PRO A 172 -5.16 -1.35 -7.31
C PRO A 172 -4.51 -0.72 -6.05
N THR A 173 -4.53 -1.45 -4.94
CA THR A 173 -4.09 -0.97 -3.63
C THR A 173 -2.57 -0.91 -3.53
N GLU A 174 -2.07 0.29 -3.27
CA GLU A 174 -0.69 0.55 -2.86
C GLU A 174 -0.65 0.90 -1.38
N ALA A 175 0.43 0.51 -0.71
CA ALA A 175 0.61 0.74 0.72
C ALA A 175 1.83 1.62 0.99
N TYR A 176 1.70 2.45 2.02
CA TYR A 176 2.75 3.30 2.52
C TYR A 176 2.89 3.07 4.02
N ILE A 177 4.12 3.06 4.50
CA ILE A 177 4.39 3.09 5.94
C ILE A 177 4.96 4.46 6.29
N ILE A 178 4.43 5.02 7.36
CA ILE A 178 4.94 6.21 8.03
C ILE A 178 5.45 5.73 9.38
N SER A 179 6.74 5.90 9.65
CA SER A 179 7.39 5.28 10.81
C SER A 179 8.35 6.24 11.51
N PRO A 180 8.54 6.10 12.84
CA PRO A 180 9.74 6.62 13.51
C PRO A 180 11.01 5.99 12.92
N PRO A 181 12.22 6.45 13.31
CA PRO A 181 13.46 5.76 12.96
C PRO A 181 13.38 4.28 13.31
N VAL A 182 13.86 3.42 12.41
CA VAL A 182 13.90 1.97 12.62
C VAL A 182 15.30 1.50 12.30
N ASP A 183 15.92 0.84 13.27
CA ASP A 183 17.26 0.29 13.11
C ASP A 183 17.34 -0.62 11.88
N SER A 184 18.44 -0.46 11.12
CA SER A 184 18.68 -1.17 9.85
C SER A 184 17.74 -0.82 8.68
N LEU A 185 16.82 0.14 8.84
CA LEU A 185 16.03 0.72 7.74
C LEU A 185 16.33 2.21 7.55
N SER A 186 16.22 3.03 8.60
CA SER A 186 16.47 4.47 8.52
C SER A 186 16.76 5.09 9.88
N LYS A 187 17.75 6.00 9.92
CA LYS A 187 18.09 6.81 11.11
C LYS A 187 17.10 7.95 11.38
N HIS A 188 16.26 8.29 10.40
CA HIS A 188 15.26 9.36 10.48
C HIS A 188 13.87 8.78 10.38
N ALA A 189 12.87 9.47 10.94
CA ALA A 189 11.47 9.14 10.69
C ALA A 189 11.15 9.32 9.19
N PHE A 190 10.32 8.45 8.63
CA PHE A 190 10.16 8.34 7.18
C PHE A 190 8.74 8.03 6.73
N VAL A 191 8.48 8.35 5.47
CA VAL A 191 7.34 7.88 4.67
C VAL A 191 7.92 7.07 3.51
N THR A 192 7.53 5.82 3.38
CA THR A 192 7.97 4.94 2.28
C THR A 192 6.80 4.24 1.62
N HIS A 193 6.87 4.04 0.31
CA HIS A 193 5.99 3.15 -0.44
C HIS A 193 6.47 1.71 -0.32
N TYR A 194 5.57 0.74 -0.13
CA TYR A 194 5.92 -0.67 -0.16
C TYR A 194 5.89 -1.19 -1.61
N ALA A 195 7.04 -1.65 -2.10
CA ALA A 195 7.20 -2.26 -3.41
C ALA A 195 7.10 -3.79 -3.28
N PRO A 196 5.96 -4.41 -3.64
CA PRO A 196 5.72 -5.84 -3.38
C PRO A 196 6.55 -6.77 -4.26
N LYS A 197 6.98 -6.32 -5.45
CA LYS A 197 7.80 -7.12 -6.36
C LYS A 197 9.19 -7.40 -5.80
N GLU A 198 9.81 -6.39 -5.19
CA GLU A 198 11.14 -6.48 -4.57
C GLU A 198 11.07 -6.86 -3.09
N HIS A 199 9.87 -6.86 -2.50
CA HIS A 199 9.66 -6.92 -1.05
C HIS A 199 10.56 -5.90 -0.33
N ALA A 200 10.31 -4.61 -0.61
CA ALA A 200 11.16 -3.52 -0.15
C ALA A 200 10.36 -2.23 0.07
N LEU A 201 10.99 -1.24 0.71
CA LEU A 201 10.41 0.08 0.96
C LEU A 201 11.12 1.14 0.12
N GLU A 202 10.39 1.85 -0.72
CA GLU A 202 10.88 3.00 -1.50
C GLU A 202 10.70 4.28 -0.70
N LEU A 203 11.81 4.93 -0.29
CA LEU A 203 11.78 6.15 0.52
C LEU A 203 11.19 7.33 -0.28
N ARG A 204 10.11 7.91 0.27
CA ARG A 204 9.37 9.02 -0.36
C ARG A 204 9.62 10.35 0.31
N ALA A 205 9.72 10.35 1.65
CA ALA A 205 10.02 11.54 2.42
C ALA A 205 10.66 11.18 3.76
N GLN A 206 11.46 12.09 4.29
CA GLN A 206 11.81 12.12 5.72
C GLN A 206 10.85 13.09 6.41
N ILE A 207 10.46 12.78 7.64
CA ILE A 207 9.56 13.61 8.45
C ILE A 207 10.25 14.03 9.75
N PRO A 208 9.75 15.08 10.43
CA PRO A 208 10.31 15.53 11.71
C PRO A 208 10.36 14.40 12.75
N SER A 209 11.48 14.28 13.47
CA SER A 209 11.74 13.20 14.42
C SER A 209 10.81 13.21 15.63
N ASP A 210 10.19 14.36 15.93
CA ASP A 210 9.25 14.56 17.02
C ASP A 210 7.79 14.25 16.63
N PHE A 211 7.49 14.01 15.35
CA PHE A 211 6.13 13.74 14.87
C PHE A 211 5.46 12.60 15.65
N PHE A 212 6.11 11.44 15.74
CA PHE A 212 5.54 10.30 16.48
C PHE A 212 5.45 10.59 17.98
N LYS A 213 6.51 11.13 18.60
CA LYS A 213 6.53 11.47 20.04
C LYS A 213 5.45 12.46 20.44
N ARG A 214 5.05 13.35 19.51
CA ARG A 214 4.05 14.38 19.76
C ARG A 214 2.61 13.88 19.64
N PHE A 215 2.35 12.93 18.76
CA PHE A 215 0.98 12.56 18.35
C PHE A 215 0.61 11.10 18.64
N PHE A 216 1.56 10.22 18.91
CA PHE A 216 1.34 8.79 19.05
C PHE A 216 2.09 8.19 20.24
N PRO A 217 1.61 7.07 20.81
CA PRO A 217 2.36 6.30 21.79
C PRO A 217 3.69 5.80 21.21
N ASP A 218 4.62 5.48 22.11
CA ASP A 218 5.85 4.77 21.73
C ASP A 218 5.51 3.48 20.99
N ASN A 219 6.42 3.04 20.10
CA ASN A 219 6.26 1.82 19.32
C ASN A 219 5.04 1.83 18.36
N SER A 220 4.67 3.01 17.86
CA SER A 220 3.61 3.18 16.85
C SER A 220 4.17 3.50 15.47
N PHE A 221 3.53 2.97 14.42
CA PHE A 221 3.69 3.37 13.03
C PHE A 221 2.31 3.50 12.37
N LEU A 222 2.24 4.14 11.20
CA LEU A 222 1.00 4.27 10.44
C LEU A 222 1.13 3.53 9.11
N ILE A 223 0.03 2.94 8.67
CA ILE A 223 -0.14 2.43 7.31
C ILE A 223 -1.15 3.31 6.58
N GLY A 224 -0.74 3.83 5.43
CA GLY A 224 -1.60 4.52 4.49
C GLY A 224 -1.87 3.65 3.27
N PHE A 225 -3.13 3.57 2.85
CA PHE A 225 -3.51 2.92 1.61
C PHE A 225 -3.91 3.96 0.56
N SER A 226 -3.53 3.70 -0.68
CA SER A 226 -4.00 4.45 -1.84
C SER A 226 -4.44 3.49 -2.94
N SER A 227 -5.23 3.97 -3.89
CA SER A 227 -5.69 3.17 -5.02
C SER A 227 -5.22 3.77 -6.33
N ILE A 228 -4.62 2.95 -7.20
CA ILE A 228 -4.41 3.28 -8.62
C ILE A 228 -5.67 2.84 -9.35
N PHE A 229 -6.65 3.72 -9.42
CA PHE A 229 -8.00 3.44 -9.95
C PHE A 229 -7.98 2.82 -11.36
N TRP A 230 -7.03 3.25 -12.20
CA TRP A 230 -6.87 2.71 -13.56
C TRP A 230 -6.66 1.19 -13.60
N ARG A 231 -6.02 0.59 -12.57
CA ARG A 231 -5.79 -0.86 -12.51
C ARG A 231 -7.10 -1.66 -12.57
N GLU A 232 -8.13 -1.23 -11.85
CA GLU A 232 -9.44 -1.89 -11.86
C GLU A 232 -10.32 -1.38 -13.00
N ALA A 233 -10.32 -0.07 -13.26
CA ALA A 233 -11.17 0.56 -14.28
C ALA A 233 -10.87 0.05 -15.70
N TRP A 234 -9.61 -0.30 -15.99
CA TRP A 234 -9.21 -0.93 -17.25
C TRP A 234 -10.03 -2.18 -17.59
N LYS A 235 -10.43 -2.98 -16.59
CA LYS A 235 -11.23 -4.19 -16.77
C LYS A 235 -12.71 -3.99 -16.43
N TYR A 236 -13.00 -3.27 -15.35
CA TYR A 236 -14.33 -3.23 -14.74
C TYR A 236 -15.08 -1.92 -14.99
N GLY A 237 -14.45 -0.93 -15.63
CA GLY A 237 -15.06 0.35 -15.95
C GLY A 237 -15.66 1.04 -14.72
N GLU A 238 -16.94 1.38 -14.80
CA GLU A 238 -17.66 2.13 -13.75
C GLU A 238 -17.69 1.39 -12.40
N ARG A 239 -17.57 0.06 -12.40
CA ARG A 239 -17.61 -0.76 -11.18
C ARG A 239 -16.29 -0.81 -10.41
N ALA A 240 -15.26 -0.11 -10.87
CA ALA A 240 -13.92 -0.21 -10.31
C ALA A 240 -13.77 0.45 -8.93
N PHE A 241 -14.76 1.21 -8.47
CA PHE A 241 -14.79 1.86 -7.15
C PHE A 241 -15.43 0.96 -6.10
#